data_AF-A0A2N1TRC0-F1
#
_entry.id   AF-A0A2N1TRC0-F1
#
_cell.length_a   1.000
_cell.length_b   1.000
_cell.length_c   1.000
_cell.angle_alpha   90.00
_cell.angle_beta   90.00
_cell.angle_gamma   90.00
#
_symmetry.space_group_name_H-M   'P 1'
#
loop_
_entity.id
_entity.type
_entity.pdbx_description
1 polymer ?
#
loop_
_entity_poly.entity_id
_entity_poly.type
_entity_poly.pdbx_seq_one_letter_code
_entity_poly.pdbx_strand_id
1 'polypeptide(L)'
;MRYLPVVIVILAFILAPVLSGAADFSAYSELDVADSFLNSLFERFETKQVSFNVSKPFELGVLKRFPVEIGFLMCEPERTPDLIEELESFFESDTSLRVSSMAIFSSADFRQDGKIVVKVVMYASIFCSPAADEAKKFFPNAELKEILRRAKFEPGVKFQQSNDEIDIWLTNLRIISENNSKWAFEFAGYAKDDEALRTATDAIFSASGISDFVFPTTSQTTYSKLPFLKFDGLASFIK
;
A
#
# COMPACT_ATOMS: atom_id res chain seq x y z
N MET A 1 -27.94 -13.13 19.35
CA MET A 1 -27.90 -11.75 18.82
C MET A 1 -26.52 -11.16 19.05
N ARG A 2 -25.54 -11.41 18.16
CA ARG A 2 -24.16 -10.90 18.31
C ARG A 2 -23.41 -10.87 16.97
N TYR A 3 -23.82 -10.05 16.01
CA TYR A 3 -22.98 -9.66 14.86
C TYR A 3 -23.49 -8.33 14.31
N LEU A 4 -23.17 -7.21 14.97
CA LEU A 4 -23.51 -5.87 14.48
C LEU A 4 -22.42 -4.78 14.63
N PRO A 5 -21.34 -4.90 15.43
CA PRO A 5 -20.36 -3.82 15.49
C PRO A 5 -19.27 -3.88 14.41
N VAL A 6 -19.05 -5.02 13.73
CA VAL A 6 -17.94 -5.17 12.77
C VAL A 6 -18.30 -4.68 11.35
N VAL A 7 -19.59 -4.70 10.99
CA VAL A 7 -20.04 -4.28 9.65
C VAL A 7 -20.13 -2.75 9.51
N ILE A 8 -20.20 -2.01 10.63
CA ILE A 8 -20.35 -0.54 10.60
C ILE A 8 -19.00 0.17 10.31
N VAL A 9 -17.86 -0.43 10.64
CA VAL A 9 -16.55 0.19 10.38
C VAL A 9 -16.16 0.09 8.90
N ILE A 10 -16.61 -0.96 8.20
CA ILE A 10 -16.30 -1.16 6.77
C ILE A 10 -17.11 -0.19 5.88
N LEU A 11 -18.34 0.17 6.27
CA LEU A 11 -19.16 1.14 5.53
C LEU A 11 -18.74 2.59 5.76
N ALA A 12 -18.18 2.94 6.93
CA ALA A 12 -17.70 4.28 7.20
C ALA A 12 -16.44 4.67 6.37
N PHE A 13 -15.63 3.68 5.97
CA PHE A 13 -14.39 3.91 5.22
C PHE A 13 -14.51 3.72 3.71
N ILE A 14 -15.55 3.04 3.21
CA ILE A 14 -15.83 2.94 1.76
C ILE A 14 -16.67 4.14 1.25
N LEU A 15 -17.33 4.89 2.15
CA LEU A 15 -18.13 6.08 1.82
C LEU A 15 -17.45 7.44 2.11
N ALA A 16 -16.27 7.45 2.72
CA ALA A 16 -15.46 8.67 2.85
C ALA A 16 -14.34 8.64 1.80
N PRO A 17 -14.67 8.86 0.51
CA PRO A 17 -14.26 10.13 -0.11
C PRO A 17 -15.22 10.64 -1.19
N VAL A 18 -16.55 10.73 -0.94
CA VAL A 18 -17.50 11.31 -1.92
C VAL A 18 -18.26 12.55 -1.39
N LEU A 19 -18.12 12.90 -0.10
CA LEU A 19 -18.84 14.04 0.49
C LEU A 19 -17.97 15.25 0.87
N SER A 20 -16.64 15.15 0.79
CA SER A 20 -15.78 16.34 0.75
C SER A 20 -15.48 16.65 -0.70
N GLY A 21 -16.22 17.60 -1.29
CA GLY A 21 -16.00 18.03 -2.67
C GLY A 21 -14.51 18.23 -2.95
N ALA A 22 -14.05 17.72 -4.10
CA ALA A 22 -12.66 17.85 -4.53
C ALA A 22 -12.22 19.31 -4.37
N ALA A 23 -11.03 19.51 -3.80
CA ALA A 23 -10.43 20.83 -3.75
C ALA A 23 -10.23 21.34 -5.18
N ASP A 24 -10.58 22.60 -5.42
CA ASP A 24 -10.15 23.27 -6.62
C ASP A 24 -8.65 23.52 -6.49
N PHE A 25 -7.85 22.77 -7.24
CA PHE A 25 -6.39 22.90 -7.25
C PHE A 25 -5.93 24.33 -7.54
N SER A 26 -6.65 25.03 -8.42
CA SER A 26 -6.31 26.40 -8.82
C SER A 26 -6.50 27.42 -7.69
N ALA A 27 -7.20 27.05 -6.61
CA ALA A 27 -7.40 27.89 -5.44
C ALA A 27 -6.25 27.80 -4.41
N TYR A 28 -5.28 26.90 -4.61
CA TYR A 28 -4.24 26.60 -3.62
C TYR A 28 -2.86 26.46 -4.27
N SER A 29 -2.11 27.56 -4.34
CA SER A 29 -0.77 27.59 -4.94
C SER A 29 0.24 26.66 -4.28
N GLU A 30 0.00 26.24 -3.02
CA GLU A 30 0.85 25.27 -2.33
C GLU A 30 0.75 23.86 -2.94
N LEU A 31 -0.37 23.55 -3.62
CA LEU A 31 -0.56 22.28 -4.31
C LEU A 31 0.25 22.18 -5.60
N ASP A 32 0.64 23.30 -6.21
CA ASP A 32 1.46 23.31 -7.43
C ASP A 32 2.84 22.71 -7.20
N VAL A 33 3.44 22.98 -6.03
CA VAL A 33 4.75 22.43 -5.64
C VAL A 33 4.66 20.91 -5.45
N ALA A 34 3.62 20.45 -4.76
CA ALA A 34 3.39 19.02 -4.54
C ALA A 34 3.07 18.28 -5.86
N ASP A 35 2.27 18.88 -6.75
CA ASP A 35 1.95 18.31 -8.05
C ASP A 35 3.19 18.17 -8.95
N SER A 36 4.00 19.23 -9.03
CA SER A 36 5.27 19.19 -9.78
C SER A 36 6.21 18.10 -9.26
N PHE A 37 6.32 17.95 -7.93
CA PHE A 37 7.12 16.89 -7.33
C PHE A 37 6.57 15.49 -7.66
N LEU A 38 5.26 15.27 -7.51
CA LEU A 38 4.63 13.97 -7.76
C LEU A 38 4.76 13.54 -9.23
N ASN A 39 4.58 14.48 -10.17
CA ASN A 39 4.77 14.21 -11.60
C ASN A 39 6.22 13.78 -11.89
N SER A 40 7.20 14.51 -11.36
CA SER A 40 8.63 14.16 -11.50
C SER A 40 8.98 12.83 -10.83
N LEU A 41 8.37 12.52 -9.68
CA LEU A 41 8.56 11.24 -9.00
C LEU A 41 8.00 10.08 -9.83
N PHE A 42 6.78 10.20 -10.34
CA PHE A 42 6.15 9.11 -11.10
C PHE A 42 6.83 8.81 -12.43
N GLU A 43 7.37 9.82 -13.11
CA GLU A 43 8.20 9.62 -14.30
C GLU A 43 9.46 8.78 -14.01
N ARG A 44 10.12 8.98 -12.86
CA ARG A 44 11.35 8.25 -12.46
C ARG A 44 11.10 6.80 -12.08
N PHE A 45 9.89 6.46 -11.63
CA PHE A 45 9.53 5.10 -11.20
C PHE A 45 8.80 4.30 -12.29
N GLU A 46 8.76 4.80 -13.53
CA GLU A 46 8.00 4.19 -14.64
C GLU A 46 6.54 3.89 -14.24
N THR A 47 5.95 4.74 -13.40
CA THR A 47 4.56 4.58 -12.99
C THR A 47 3.66 5.41 -13.89
N LYS A 48 2.40 4.99 -13.98
CA LYS A 48 1.35 5.77 -14.63
C LYS A 48 0.34 6.20 -13.59
N GLN A 49 0.31 7.49 -13.26
CA GLN A 49 -0.75 8.06 -12.44
C GLN A 49 -2.11 7.86 -13.15
N VAL A 50 -3.09 7.38 -12.39
CA VAL A 50 -4.47 7.15 -12.84
C VAL A 50 -5.43 8.10 -12.14
N SER A 51 -5.17 8.43 -10.88
CA SER A 51 -5.98 9.36 -10.11
C SER A 51 -5.14 10.14 -9.11
N PHE A 52 -5.51 11.41 -8.92
CA PHE A 52 -5.00 12.25 -7.85
C PHE A 52 -6.16 13.11 -7.34
N ASN A 53 -6.68 12.71 -6.18
CA ASN A 53 -7.88 13.31 -5.59
C ASN A 53 -7.45 14.06 -4.32
N VAL A 54 -7.64 15.37 -4.31
CA VAL A 54 -7.33 16.22 -3.15
C VAL A 54 -8.63 16.66 -2.49
N SER A 55 -8.73 16.42 -1.19
CA SER A 55 -9.85 16.89 -0.38
C SER A 55 -9.59 18.31 0.12
N LYS A 56 -10.67 19.00 0.51
CA LYS A 56 -10.57 20.33 1.15
C LYS A 56 -9.59 20.29 2.34
N PRO A 57 -8.83 21.36 2.57
CA PRO A 57 -7.86 21.38 3.64
C PRO A 57 -8.53 21.36 5.02
N PHE A 58 -7.84 20.74 5.96
CA PHE A 58 -8.05 20.95 7.39
C PHE A 58 -7.07 22.04 7.85
N GLU A 59 -7.60 23.09 8.49
CA GLU A 59 -6.83 24.23 8.98
C GLU A 59 -6.83 24.24 10.51
N LEU A 60 -5.63 24.27 11.11
CA LEU A 60 -5.45 24.40 12.55
C LEU A 60 -4.34 25.42 12.83
N GLY A 61 -4.73 26.68 13.00
CA GLY A 61 -3.78 27.79 13.15
C GLY A 61 -3.02 28.02 11.84
N VAL A 62 -1.69 27.89 11.88
CA VAL A 62 -0.82 28.01 10.70
C VAL A 62 -0.63 26.69 9.93
N LEU A 63 -1.15 25.58 10.46
CA LEU A 63 -1.07 24.28 9.80
C LEU A 63 -2.23 24.12 8.83
N LYS A 64 -1.91 23.94 7.56
CA LYS A 64 -2.86 23.54 6.52
C LYS A 64 -2.52 22.12 6.08
N ARG A 65 -3.50 21.22 6.12
CA ARG A 65 -3.33 19.81 5.76
C ARG A 65 -4.36 19.42 4.71
N PHE A 66 -3.90 18.95 3.55
CA PHE A 66 -4.75 18.41 2.50
C PHE A 66 -4.70 16.88 2.51
N PRO A 67 -5.81 16.19 2.80
CA PRO A 67 -5.91 14.75 2.57
C PRO A 67 -5.89 14.46 1.07
N VAL A 68 -5.06 13.50 0.65
CA VAL A 68 -4.90 13.13 -0.76
C VAL A 68 -5.01 11.63 -0.96
N GLU A 69 -5.64 11.24 -2.05
CA GLU A 69 -5.65 9.87 -2.56
C GLU A 69 -4.91 9.87 -3.91
N ILE A 70 -3.91 8.99 -4.02
CA ILE A 70 -3.07 8.85 -5.20
C ILE A 70 -3.20 7.43 -5.72
N GLY A 71 -3.67 7.28 -6.95
CA GLY A 71 -3.81 6.00 -7.63
C GLY A 71 -2.86 5.93 -8.82
N PHE A 72 -2.03 4.88 -8.89
CA PHE A 72 -1.09 4.68 -10.00
C PHE A 72 -0.93 3.20 -10.35
N LEU A 73 -0.49 2.95 -11.59
CA LEU A 73 -0.09 1.63 -12.07
C LEU A 73 1.43 1.54 -12.06
N MET A 74 1.95 0.38 -11.69
CA MET A 74 3.39 0.09 -11.71
C MET A 74 3.65 -1.36 -12.09
N CYS A 75 4.86 -1.64 -12.56
CA CYS A 75 5.25 -2.97 -13.06
C CYS A 75 6.34 -3.63 -12.21
N GLU A 76 6.85 -2.92 -11.20
CA GLU A 76 7.92 -3.36 -10.30
C GLU A 76 7.50 -3.07 -8.84
N PRO A 77 6.46 -3.77 -8.32
CA PRO A 77 5.92 -3.52 -6.97
C PRO A 77 6.98 -3.49 -5.86
N GLU A 78 8.07 -4.24 -6.02
CA GLU A 78 9.24 -4.25 -5.14
C GLU A 78 9.91 -2.88 -4.96
N ARG A 79 9.71 -1.94 -5.89
CA ARG A 79 10.20 -0.55 -5.82
C ARG A 79 9.24 0.39 -5.10
N THR A 80 8.05 -0.07 -4.71
CA THR A 80 7.09 0.73 -3.93
C THR A 80 7.70 1.33 -2.66
N PRO A 81 8.52 0.61 -1.86
CA PRO A 81 9.16 1.17 -0.68
C PRO A 81 10.09 2.34 -0.99
N ASP A 82 10.85 2.26 -2.10
CA ASP A 82 11.79 3.30 -2.50
C ASP A 82 11.01 4.56 -2.97
N LEU A 83 9.88 4.38 -3.67
CA LEU A 83 8.97 5.48 -4.04
C LEU A 83 8.43 6.19 -2.80
N ILE A 84 7.98 5.42 -1.79
CA ILE A 84 7.48 5.98 -0.53
C ILE A 84 8.59 6.73 0.20
N GLU A 85 9.82 6.21 0.21
CA GLU A 85 10.96 6.86 0.86
C GLU A 85 11.27 8.23 0.23
N GLU A 86 11.25 8.33 -1.10
CA GLU A 86 11.41 9.60 -1.79
C GLU A 86 10.25 10.57 -1.50
N LEU A 87 9.01 10.06 -1.53
CA LEU A 87 7.82 10.84 -1.27
C LEU A 87 7.74 11.37 0.17
N GLU A 88 8.14 10.58 1.18
CA GLU A 88 8.21 11.05 2.57
C GLU A 88 9.45 11.91 2.86
N SER A 89 10.42 11.95 1.95
CA SER A 89 11.59 12.84 2.03
C SER A 89 11.36 14.20 1.37
N PHE A 90 10.21 14.39 0.72
CA PHE A 90 9.83 15.67 0.14
C PHE A 90 9.61 16.73 1.23
N PHE A 91 10.39 17.80 1.14
CA PHE A 91 10.19 19.04 1.87
C PHE A 91 10.66 20.23 1.03
N GLU A 92 9.72 21.00 0.49
CA GLU A 92 10.01 22.18 -0.33
C GLU A 92 8.96 23.26 -0.08
N SER A 93 9.39 24.51 0.09
CA SER A 93 8.48 25.65 0.31
C SER A 93 7.45 25.39 1.41
N ASP A 94 7.91 24.89 2.57
CA ASP A 94 7.08 24.50 3.73
C ASP A 94 6.04 23.41 3.43
N THR A 95 6.18 22.71 2.30
CA THR A 95 5.27 21.65 1.85
C THR A 95 5.92 20.29 2.04
N SER A 96 5.23 19.39 2.72
CA SER A 96 5.66 18.00 2.92
C SER A 96 4.54 17.02 2.63
N LEU A 97 4.89 15.76 2.36
CA LEU A 97 3.93 14.71 2.10
C LEU A 97 4.18 13.53 3.05
N ARG A 98 3.13 12.99 3.67
CA ARG A 98 3.21 11.81 4.55
C ARG A 98 2.19 10.75 4.16
N VAL A 99 2.61 9.49 4.14
CA VAL A 99 1.73 8.36 3.81
C VAL A 99 1.04 7.87 5.08
N SER A 100 -0.27 7.62 4.99
CA SER A 100 -1.08 7.14 6.10
C SER A 100 -1.60 5.72 5.91
N SER A 101 -1.82 5.31 4.66
CA SER A 101 -2.17 3.94 4.31
C SER A 101 -1.92 3.69 2.82
N MET A 102 -1.86 2.42 2.45
CA MET A 102 -1.64 2.00 1.08
C MET A 102 -2.35 0.68 0.80
N ALA A 103 -2.75 0.47 -0.44
CA ALA A 103 -3.18 -0.82 -0.96
C ALA A 103 -2.53 -1.10 -2.32
N ILE A 104 -2.02 -2.31 -2.52
CA ILE A 104 -1.44 -2.81 -3.77
C ILE A 104 -2.28 -3.99 -4.23
N PHE A 105 -2.73 -3.95 -5.48
CA PHE A 105 -3.56 -4.98 -6.09
C PHE A 105 -2.91 -5.47 -7.38
N SER A 106 -2.82 -6.78 -7.54
CA SER A 106 -2.55 -7.40 -8.84
C SER A 106 -3.66 -7.01 -9.83
N SER A 107 -3.28 -6.47 -10.99
CA SER A 107 -4.20 -6.32 -12.11
C SER A 107 -4.34 -7.64 -12.87
N ALA A 108 -5.45 -7.77 -13.60
CA ALA A 108 -5.59 -8.79 -14.65
C ALA A 108 -4.74 -8.46 -15.90
N ASP A 109 -4.21 -7.23 -15.98
CA ASP A 109 -3.39 -6.76 -17.09
C ASP A 109 -1.93 -7.20 -16.96
N PHE A 110 -1.35 -7.53 -18.10
CA PHE A 110 0.06 -7.86 -18.25
C PHE A 110 0.70 -6.93 -19.29
N ARG A 111 1.96 -6.59 -19.08
CA ARG A 111 2.77 -5.92 -20.11
C ARG A 111 3.08 -6.88 -21.27
N GLN A 112 3.54 -6.31 -22.38
CA GLN A 112 3.99 -7.06 -23.54
C GLN A 112 5.16 -8.02 -23.23
N ASP A 113 5.98 -7.69 -22.23
CA ASP A 113 7.06 -8.55 -21.73
C ASP A 113 6.58 -9.63 -20.73
N GLY A 114 5.29 -9.69 -20.45
CA GLY A 114 4.67 -10.66 -19.57
C GLY A 114 4.80 -10.37 -18.08
N LYS A 115 5.33 -9.21 -17.67
CA LYS A 115 5.30 -8.75 -16.28
C LYS A 115 3.89 -8.34 -15.87
N ILE A 116 3.52 -8.63 -14.64
CA ILE A 116 2.24 -8.20 -14.06
C ILE A 116 2.20 -6.68 -13.88
N VAL A 117 1.04 -6.08 -14.17
CA VAL A 117 0.76 -4.71 -13.77
C VAL A 117 0.08 -4.76 -12.41
N VAL A 118 0.54 -3.96 -11.46
CA VAL A 118 -0.16 -3.77 -10.19
C VAL A 118 -0.74 -2.37 -10.11
N LYS A 119 -1.90 -2.25 -9.47
CA LYS A 119 -2.51 -0.99 -9.09
C LYS A 119 -2.14 -0.67 -7.64
N VAL A 120 -1.61 0.50 -7.41
CA VAL A 120 -1.37 1.05 -6.07
C VAL A 120 -2.35 2.17 -5.81
N VAL A 121 -2.96 2.16 -4.64
CA VAL A 121 -3.76 3.27 -4.11
C VAL A 121 -3.15 3.67 -2.77
N MET A 122 -2.74 4.93 -2.68
CA MET A 122 -2.08 5.49 -1.52
C MET A 122 -2.92 6.62 -0.94
N TYR A 123 -3.11 6.62 0.37
CA TYR A 123 -3.70 7.74 1.09
C TYR A 123 -2.63 8.48 1.85
N ALA A 124 -2.51 9.76 1.55
CA ALA A 124 -1.46 10.61 2.06
C ALA A 124 -2.04 11.93 2.59
N SER A 125 -1.17 12.74 3.14
CA SER A 125 -1.50 14.12 3.50
C SER A 125 -0.38 15.04 3.06
N ILE A 126 -0.76 16.11 2.36
CA ILE A 126 0.12 17.23 2.05
C ILE A 126 -0.01 18.23 3.21
N PHE A 127 1.09 18.55 3.86
CA PHE A 127 1.16 19.54 4.93
C PHE A 127 1.84 20.79 4.39
N CYS A 128 1.22 21.95 4.59
CA CYS A 128 1.79 23.24 4.24
C CYS A 128 2.00 24.03 5.55
N SER A 129 3.19 23.91 6.14
CA SER A 129 3.61 24.71 7.29
C SER A 129 5.13 24.62 7.49
N PRO A 130 5.77 25.64 8.09
CA PRO A 130 7.19 25.57 8.43
C PRO A 130 7.57 24.40 9.37
N ALA A 131 6.61 23.94 10.18
CA ALA A 131 6.77 22.78 11.06
C ALA A 131 6.51 21.43 10.37
N ALA A 132 6.24 21.42 9.06
CA ALA A 132 5.90 20.21 8.33
C ALA A 132 7.09 19.25 8.15
N ASP A 133 8.33 19.73 8.29
CA ASP A 133 9.53 18.89 8.30
C ASP A 133 9.65 18.07 9.60
N GLU A 134 9.18 18.63 10.73
CA GLU A 134 9.19 17.95 12.03
C GLU A 134 8.18 16.80 12.12
N ALA A 135 7.24 16.71 11.18
CA ALA A 135 6.30 15.60 11.10
C ALA A 135 7.07 14.30 10.83
N LYS A 136 7.23 13.47 11.86
CA LYS A 136 8.01 12.23 11.76
C LYS A 136 7.49 11.35 10.63
N LYS A 137 8.41 10.58 10.03
CA LYS A 137 8.07 9.49 9.10
C LYS A 137 7.44 8.35 9.90
N PHE A 138 6.16 8.09 9.67
CA PHE A 138 5.42 7.09 10.45
C PHE A 138 5.13 5.81 9.68
N PHE A 139 5.14 5.83 8.35
CA PHE A 139 4.82 4.66 7.53
C PHE A 139 5.80 3.49 7.81
N PRO A 140 5.32 2.23 7.85
CA PRO A 140 6.14 1.06 8.17
C PRO A 140 6.88 0.58 6.91
N ASN A 141 7.78 1.43 6.38
CA ASN A 141 8.41 1.20 5.09
C ASN A 141 9.43 0.06 5.11
N ALA A 142 10.14 -0.13 6.23
CA ALA A 142 11.08 -1.23 6.40
C ALA A 142 10.36 -2.59 6.43
N GLU A 143 9.21 -2.63 7.10
CA GLU A 143 8.33 -3.79 7.20
C GLU A 143 7.75 -4.15 5.83
N LEU A 144 7.26 -3.15 5.08
CA LEU A 144 6.81 -3.33 3.70
C LEU A 144 7.93 -3.90 2.81
N LYS A 145 9.16 -3.37 2.93
CA LYS A 145 10.31 -3.84 2.17
C LYS A 145 10.62 -5.32 2.46
N GLU A 146 10.51 -5.75 3.72
CA GLU A 146 10.70 -7.15 4.08
C GLU A 146 9.60 -8.05 3.50
N ILE A 147 8.33 -7.62 3.56
CA ILE A 147 7.21 -8.36 2.95
C ILE A 147 7.48 -8.57 1.45
N LEU A 148 7.76 -7.50 0.70
CA LEU A 148 7.95 -7.57 -0.75
C LEU A 148 9.21 -8.34 -1.17
N ARG A 149 10.20 -8.47 -0.28
CA ARG A 149 11.37 -9.33 -0.49
C ARG A 149 11.01 -10.81 -0.46
N ARG A 150 10.02 -11.21 0.34
CA ARG A 150 9.63 -12.61 0.58
C ARG A 150 8.39 -13.05 -0.20
N ALA A 151 7.49 -12.11 -0.47
CA ALA A 151 6.24 -12.35 -1.17
C ALA A 151 6.08 -11.35 -2.31
N LYS A 152 6.24 -11.82 -3.54
CA LYS A 152 6.18 -11.01 -4.75
C LYS A 152 4.75 -10.94 -5.29
N PHE A 153 4.44 -10.00 -6.17
CA PHE A 153 3.16 -10.00 -6.90
C PHE A 153 3.21 -10.83 -8.19
N GLU A 154 4.41 -11.04 -8.72
CA GLU A 154 4.61 -11.90 -9.89
C GLU A 154 4.48 -13.38 -9.47
N PRO A 155 3.59 -14.16 -10.10
CA PRO A 155 3.48 -15.58 -9.82
C PRO A 155 4.77 -16.32 -10.18
N GLY A 156 5.26 -17.15 -9.28
CA GLY A 156 6.40 -18.05 -9.52
C GLY A 156 6.11 -19.20 -10.48
N VAL A 157 4.98 -19.21 -11.17
CA VAL A 157 4.57 -20.33 -12.01
C VAL A 157 4.00 -19.86 -13.33
N LYS A 158 4.29 -20.61 -14.40
CA LYS A 158 3.68 -20.45 -15.73
C LYS A 158 3.25 -21.82 -16.20
N PHE A 159 1.96 -22.01 -16.51
CA PHE A 159 1.36 -23.22 -17.09
C PHE A 159 2.14 -24.52 -16.86
N GLN A 160 1.82 -25.27 -15.81
CA GLN A 160 2.47 -26.54 -15.42
C GLN A 160 3.99 -26.46 -15.11
N GLN A 161 4.64 -25.30 -15.23
CA GLN A 161 6.03 -25.07 -14.86
C GLN A 161 6.10 -24.27 -13.57
N SER A 162 6.83 -24.81 -12.59
CA SER A 162 7.19 -24.13 -11.35
C SER A 162 8.53 -23.42 -11.52
N ASN A 163 8.64 -22.22 -10.99
CA ASN A 163 9.91 -21.56 -10.73
C ASN A 163 10.16 -21.70 -9.23
N ASP A 164 11.14 -22.51 -8.84
CA ASP A 164 11.37 -22.95 -7.45
C ASP A 164 11.76 -21.83 -6.48
N GLU A 165 11.82 -20.58 -6.94
CA GLU A 165 12.29 -19.42 -6.17
C GLU A 165 11.19 -18.66 -5.41
N ILE A 166 9.90 -18.92 -5.66
CA ILE A 166 8.80 -18.14 -5.06
C ILE A 166 7.79 -19.06 -4.37
N ASP A 167 7.91 -19.15 -3.06
CA ASP A 167 7.05 -19.97 -2.19
C ASP A 167 5.66 -19.33 -1.97
N ILE A 168 5.59 -18.00 -2.08
CA ILE A 168 4.37 -17.21 -1.88
C ILE A 168 4.33 -16.03 -2.85
N TRP A 169 3.17 -15.80 -3.46
CA TRP A 169 2.91 -14.55 -4.17
C TRP A 169 1.59 -13.90 -3.72
N LEU A 170 1.58 -12.57 -3.73
CA LEU A 170 0.49 -11.72 -3.30
C LEU A 170 -0.38 -11.33 -4.50
N THR A 171 -1.67 -11.27 -4.26
CA THR A 171 -2.65 -10.63 -5.15
C THR A 171 -3.13 -9.30 -4.57
N ASN A 172 -3.05 -9.16 -3.26
CA ASN A 172 -3.42 -7.95 -2.53
C ASN A 172 -2.52 -7.79 -1.31
N LEU A 173 -2.07 -6.55 -1.07
CA LEU A 173 -1.45 -6.12 0.17
C LEU A 173 -2.03 -4.77 0.57
N ARG A 174 -2.55 -4.66 1.78
CA ARG A 174 -3.03 -3.40 2.36
C ARG A 174 -2.33 -3.12 3.68
N ILE A 175 -1.97 -1.86 3.88
CA ILE A 175 -1.31 -1.34 5.07
C ILE A 175 -2.17 -0.19 5.61
N ILE A 176 -2.67 -0.34 6.83
CA ILE A 176 -3.58 0.62 7.46
C ILE A 176 -3.02 0.99 8.82
N SER A 177 -2.95 2.28 9.13
CA SER A 177 -2.75 2.73 10.50
C SER A 177 -4.05 2.51 11.29
N GLU A 178 -4.02 1.63 12.30
CA GLU A 178 -5.13 1.51 13.26
C GLU A 178 -5.12 2.68 14.24
N ASN A 179 -3.92 3.11 14.63
CA ASN A 179 -3.64 4.32 15.39
C ASN A 179 -2.20 4.78 15.11
N ASN A 180 -1.80 5.93 15.66
CA ASN A 180 -0.49 6.55 15.44
C ASN A 180 0.73 5.68 15.82
N SER A 181 0.52 4.51 16.43
CA SER A 181 1.57 3.57 16.87
C SER A 181 1.35 2.13 16.40
N LYS A 182 0.23 1.80 15.75
CA LYS A 182 -0.12 0.44 15.37
C LYS A 182 -0.57 0.36 13.92
N TRP A 183 0.04 -0.58 13.20
CA TRP A 183 -0.19 -0.85 11.79
C TRP A 183 -0.78 -2.24 11.62
N ALA A 184 -1.80 -2.32 10.77
CA ALA A 184 -2.38 -3.57 10.31
C ALA A 184 -1.96 -3.84 8.86
N PHE A 185 -1.57 -5.08 8.61
CA PHE A 185 -1.23 -5.61 7.29
C PHE A 185 -2.30 -6.63 6.91
N GLU A 186 -2.97 -6.42 5.80
CA GLU A 186 -3.91 -7.37 5.21
C GLU A 186 -3.28 -7.91 3.93
N PHE A 187 -3.20 -9.23 3.77
CA PHE A 187 -2.60 -9.86 2.60
C PHE A 187 -3.52 -10.95 2.07
N ALA A 188 -3.58 -11.05 0.75
CA ALA A 188 -4.25 -12.17 0.08
C ALA A 188 -3.38 -12.66 -1.07
N GLY A 189 -3.33 -13.97 -1.26
CA GLY A 189 -2.43 -14.54 -2.25
C GLY A 189 -2.50 -16.06 -2.32
N TYR A 190 -1.40 -16.61 -2.82
CA TYR A 190 -1.22 -18.05 -2.97
C TYR A 190 0.14 -18.44 -2.40
N ALA A 191 0.16 -19.58 -1.72
CA ALA A 191 1.36 -20.26 -1.27
C ALA A 191 1.40 -21.65 -1.89
N LYS A 192 2.59 -22.21 -2.08
CA LYS A 192 2.77 -23.60 -2.54
C LYS A 192 1.97 -24.58 -1.67
N ASP A 193 2.10 -24.43 -0.36
CA ASP A 193 1.44 -25.23 0.66
C ASP A 193 1.45 -24.47 2.01
N ASP A 194 0.91 -25.10 3.05
CA ASP A 194 0.88 -24.53 4.41
C ASP A 194 2.28 -24.33 5.01
N GLU A 195 3.26 -25.15 4.64
CA GLU A 195 4.64 -25.09 5.17
C GLU A 195 5.38 -23.88 4.59
N ALA A 196 5.25 -23.66 3.29
CA ALA A 196 5.71 -22.48 2.59
C ALA A 196 5.13 -21.19 3.20
N LEU A 197 3.81 -21.17 3.44
CA LEU A 197 3.12 -20.03 4.06
C LEU A 197 3.71 -19.68 5.43
N ARG A 198 3.85 -20.69 6.30
CA ARG A 198 4.40 -20.52 7.65
C ARG A 198 5.85 -20.08 7.65
N THR A 199 6.68 -20.70 6.81
CA THR A 199 8.12 -20.41 6.75
C THR A 199 8.37 -18.97 6.33
N ALA A 200 7.61 -18.45 5.35
CA ALA A 200 7.75 -17.07 4.95
C ALA A 200 7.27 -16.11 6.05
N THR A 201 6.14 -16.37 6.71
CA THR A 201 5.66 -15.49 7.81
C THR A 201 6.60 -15.48 8.99
N ASP A 202 7.18 -16.63 9.36
CA ASP A 202 8.17 -16.71 10.44
C ASP A 202 9.42 -15.90 10.10
N ALA A 203 9.83 -15.93 8.83
CA ALA A 203 10.96 -15.15 8.36
C ALA A 203 10.66 -13.63 8.32
N ILE A 204 9.44 -13.23 7.93
CA ILE A 204 8.99 -11.83 7.98
C ILE A 204 8.95 -11.35 9.43
N PHE A 205 8.34 -12.11 10.34
CA PHE A 205 8.32 -11.79 11.78
C PHE A 205 9.74 -11.61 12.33
N SER A 206 10.63 -12.56 12.04
CA SER A 206 12.02 -12.52 12.54
C SER A 206 12.81 -11.32 12.03
N ALA A 207 12.53 -10.83 10.83
CA ALA A 207 13.29 -9.74 10.20
C ALA A 207 12.69 -8.34 10.44
N SER A 208 11.38 -8.24 10.61
CA SER A 208 10.66 -6.96 10.66
C SER A 208 9.91 -6.70 11.97
N GLY A 209 9.70 -7.73 12.79
CA GLY A 209 8.88 -7.63 14.00
C GLY A 209 7.37 -7.58 13.73
N ILE A 210 6.91 -7.68 12.47
CA ILE A 210 5.49 -7.85 12.15
C ILE A 210 5.00 -9.16 12.80
N SER A 211 4.00 -9.07 13.68
CA SER A 211 3.50 -10.17 14.51
C SER A 211 2.04 -10.50 14.23
N ASP A 212 1.51 -11.47 14.97
CA ASP A 212 0.08 -11.81 14.99
C ASP A 212 -0.48 -12.22 13.63
N PHE A 213 0.32 -12.98 12.87
CA PHE A 213 -0.13 -13.59 11.63
C PHE A 213 -1.31 -14.52 11.90
N VAL A 214 -2.46 -14.17 11.33
CA VAL A 214 -3.69 -14.96 11.33
C VAL A 214 -4.13 -15.16 9.89
N PHE A 215 -4.57 -16.38 9.57
CA PHE A 215 -5.10 -16.74 8.25
C PHE A 215 -6.56 -17.17 8.40
N PRO A 216 -7.53 -16.24 8.41
CA PRO A 216 -8.94 -16.56 8.63
C PRO A 216 -9.50 -17.53 7.59
N THR A 217 -8.95 -17.49 6.38
CA THR A 217 -9.36 -18.33 5.26
C THR A 217 -8.14 -18.90 4.56
N THR A 218 -8.06 -20.22 4.53
CA THR A 218 -7.17 -20.97 3.64
C THR A 218 -7.97 -22.02 2.89
N SER A 219 -7.63 -22.24 1.62
CA SER A 219 -8.30 -23.24 0.79
C SER A 219 -7.38 -23.78 -0.28
N GLN A 220 -7.47 -25.09 -0.52
CA GLN A 220 -6.78 -25.73 -1.63
C GLN A 220 -7.44 -25.30 -2.95
N THR A 221 -6.62 -24.92 -3.92
CA THR A 221 -7.06 -24.46 -5.24
C THR A 221 -6.07 -24.88 -6.31
N THR A 222 -6.37 -24.56 -7.56
CA THR A 222 -5.45 -24.74 -8.67
C THR A 222 -5.15 -23.40 -9.32
N TYR A 223 -3.87 -23.09 -9.49
CA TYR A 223 -3.40 -21.96 -10.28
C TYR A 223 -2.49 -22.49 -11.39
N SER A 224 -2.73 -22.06 -12.64
CA SER A 224 -1.97 -22.58 -13.80
C SER A 224 -1.92 -24.12 -13.90
N LYS A 225 -3.02 -24.79 -13.49
CA LYS A 225 -3.18 -26.25 -13.40
C LYS A 225 -2.29 -26.97 -12.39
N LEU A 226 -1.65 -26.24 -11.47
CA LEU A 226 -0.89 -26.80 -10.36
C LEU A 226 -1.64 -26.54 -9.04
N PRO A 227 -1.55 -27.43 -8.05
CA PRO A 227 -2.18 -27.25 -6.75
C PRO A 227 -1.48 -26.15 -5.95
N PHE A 228 -2.26 -25.32 -5.26
CA PHE A 228 -1.79 -24.26 -4.38
C PHE A 228 -2.74 -24.04 -3.21
N LEU A 229 -2.21 -23.46 -2.14
CA LEU A 229 -2.99 -22.92 -1.04
C LEU A 229 -3.33 -21.46 -1.33
N LYS A 230 -4.61 -21.14 -1.53
CA LYS A 230 -5.08 -19.76 -1.48
C LYS A 230 -5.26 -19.34 -0.03
N PHE A 231 -4.81 -18.14 0.32
CA PHE A 231 -4.97 -17.58 1.67
C PHE A 231 -5.46 -16.13 1.64
N ASP A 232 -6.18 -15.75 2.70
CA ASP A 232 -6.30 -14.38 3.16
C ASP A 232 -5.74 -14.33 4.59
N GLY A 233 -5.01 -13.26 4.90
CA GLY A 233 -4.31 -13.14 6.17
C GLY A 233 -4.23 -11.71 6.68
N LEU A 234 -3.98 -11.63 7.98
CA LEU A 234 -3.87 -10.41 8.76
C LEU A 234 -2.61 -10.51 9.61
N ALA A 235 -1.87 -9.42 9.75
CA ALA A 235 -0.81 -9.27 10.74
C ALA A 235 -0.82 -7.84 11.28
N SER A 236 -0.08 -7.61 12.37
CA SER A 236 0.05 -6.29 12.94
C SER A 236 1.47 -5.97 13.38
N PHE A 237 1.75 -4.69 13.54
CA PHE A 237 3.04 -4.18 13.99
C PHE A 237 2.83 -2.96 14.88
N ILE A 238 3.60 -2.86 15.97
CA ILE A 238 3.59 -1.70 16.87
C ILE A 238 4.94 -0.99 16.75
N LYS A 239 4.90 0.31 16.45
CA LYS A 239 6.08 1.17 16.25
C LYS A 239 6.29 2.12 17.44
#